data_AF-A0A1V5GUD7-F1
#
_entry.id   AF-A0A1V5GUD7-F1
#
_cell.length_a   1.000
_cell.length_b   1.000
_cell.length_c   1.000
_cell.angle_alpha   90.00
_cell.angle_beta   90.00
_cell.angle_gamma   90.00
#
_symmetry.space_group_name_H-M   'P 1'
#
loop_
_entity.id
_entity.type
_entity.pdbx_description
1 polymer ?
#
loop_
_entity_poly.entity_id
_entity_poly.type
_entity_poly.pdbx_seq_one_letter_code
_entity_poly.pdbx_strand_id
1 'polypeptide(L)'
;MREDGKFDRKALSEAFYQYMNVEEDFVRDVLGIKPAIARVFVHETALAPDDHKEILDYERASAVIKDASCITVGTCYCRHKMEHVGRACDNPQDVCLTFNSCAENLSKRGVAKKISTKEGLAVLDRCINLGLVQIGDNIQSGVNFICNCCGCCCEAILAAKRLGNYEDFRSNYFAINNEDQCSGCGVCVKRCPFEAITLVEKEGKKMAQVDLSKCVGCGVCTRFCGKKSLKLKRREDLKYVPFNTVERVVVAAIDEGKLQNYIFDNSALWTHRYLRKFLGVIFSLPPAKQALASRQLQSRFFAAINKKAMKEAYSKLYQDGEKLVEEKNK
;
A
#
# COMPACT_ATOMS: atom_id res chain seq x y z
N MET A 1 -3.60 15.60 -12.17
CA MET A 1 -3.95 17.03 -12.03
C MET A 1 -5.18 17.29 -12.89
N ARG A 2 -5.98 18.31 -12.61
CA ARG A 2 -7.09 18.66 -13.51
C ARG A 2 -6.53 19.17 -14.83
N GLU A 3 -7.09 18.67 -15.93
CA GLU A 3 -6.73 19.05 -17.30
C GLU A 3 -7.80 19.95 -17.94
N ASP A 4 -8.75 20.45 -17.14
CA ASP A 4 -9.90 21.25 -17.57
C ASP A 4 -9.56 22.69 -17.98
N GLY A 5 -8.26 23.03 -18.03
CA GLY A 5 -7.78 24.37 -18.44
C GLY A 5 -8.06 25.49 -17.42
N LYS A 6 -8.65 25.19 -16.27
CA LYS A 6 -9.05 26.20 -15.27
C LYS A 6 -7.90 26.72 -14.41
N PHE A 7 -6.76 26.05 -14.43
CA PHE A 7 -5.62 26.33 -13.57
C PHE A 7 -4.36 26.46 -14.40
N ASP A 8 -3.45 27.35 -14.00
CA ASP A 8 -2.09 27.36 -14.51
C ASP A 8 -1.38 26.08 -14.03
N ARG A 9 -1.31 25.10 -14.93
CA ARG A 9 -0.73 23.79 -14.64
C ARG A 9 0.77 23.86 -14.40
N LYS A 10 1.47 24.83 -15.00
CA LYS A 10 2.90 25.00 -14.81
C LYS A 10 3.16 25.53 -13.41
N ALA A 11 2.56 26.66 -13.06
CA ALA A 11 2.71 27.26 -11.74
C ALA A 11 2.28 26.29 -10.62
N LEU A 12 1.17 25.57 -10.81
CA LEU A 12 0.70 24.57 -9.84
C LEU A 12 1.67 23.39 -9.70
N SER A 13 2.24 22.91 -10.81
CA SER A 13 3.21 21.81 -10.79
C SER A 13 4.53 22.22 -10.15
N GLU A 14 4.99 23.45 -10.38
CA GLU A 14 6.16 24.03 -9.72
C GLU A 14 5.94 24.13 -8.21
N ALA A 15 4.78 24.63 -7.77
CA ALA A 15 4.41 24.68 -6.35
C ALA A 15 4.33 23.28 -5.72
N PHE A 16 3.68 22.32 -6.37
CA PHE A 16 3.66 20.93 -5.90
C PHE A 16 5.04 20.27 -5.90
N TYR A 17 5.92 20.64 -6.84
CA TYR A 17 7.29 20.13 -6.86
C TYR A 17 8.08 20.65 -5.67
N GLN A 18 7.97 21.95 -5.36
CA GLN A 18 8.58 22.53 -4.16
C GLN A 18 8.06 21.82 -2.90
N TYR A 19 6.75 21.75 -2.73
CA TYR A 19 6.11 21.17 -1.54
C TYR A 19 6.39 19.67 -1.35
N MET A 20 6.45 18.89 -2.44
CA MET A 20 6.59 17.42 -2.35
C MET A 20 8.04 16.93 -2.48
N ASN A 21 8.91 17.63 -3.22
CA ASN A 21 10.25 17.13 -3.56
C ASN A 21 11.40 17.99 -3.06
N VAL A 22 11.16 19.25 -2.70
CA VAL A 22 12.19 20.13 -2.15
C VAL A 22 12.01 20.21 -0.64
N GLU A 23 10.80 20.55 -0.21
CA GLU A 23 10.40 20.50 1.19
C GLU A 23 10.27 19.04 1.67
N GLU A 24 10.40 18.85 2.99
CA GLU A 24 10.38 17.52 3.61
C GLU A 24 9.25 17.33 4.61
N ASP A 25 8.76 18.39 5.25
CA ASP A 25 7.85 18.31 6.41
C ASP A 25 6.58 17.52 6.08
N PHE A 26 5.88 17.90 5.01
CA PHE A 26 4.64 17.22 4.61
C PHE A 26 4.85 15.74 4.30
N VAL A 27 5.90 15.43 3.53
CA VAL A 27 6.16 14.04 3.11
C VAL A 27 6.58 13.20 4.31
N ARG A 28 7.35 13.77 5.24
CA ARG A 28 7.77 13.13 6.48
C ARG A 28 6.55 12.82 7.37
N ASP A 29 5.63 13.77 7.51
CA ASP A 29 4.39 13.56 8.25
C ASP A 29 3.53 12.46 7.62
N VAL A 30 3.33 12.50 6.30
CA VAL A 30 2.52 11.50 5.57
C VAL A 30 3.10 10.09 5.70
N LEU A 31 4.43 9.96 5.60
CA LEU A 31 5.12 8.69 5.77
C LEU A 31 5.24 8.26 7.24
N GLY A 32 5.08 9.18 8.19
CA GLY A 32 5.03 8.89 9.62
C GLY A 32 3.74 8.18 10.05
N ILE A 33 2.65 8.33 9.29
CA ILE A 33 1.33 7.77 9.64
C ILE A 33 1.38 6.24 9.64
N LYS A 34 1.02 5.63 10.78
CA LYS A 34 0.89 4.17 10.95
C LYS A 34 -0.57 3.80 11.27
N PRO A 35 -1.14 2.74 10.66
CA PRO A 35 -0.58 1.92 9.60
C PRO A 35 -0.37 2.75 8.32
N ALA A 36 0.68 2.41 7.55
CA ALA A 36 1.03 3.11 6.31
C ALA A 36 -0.18 3.28 5.40
N ILE A 37 -0.27 4.41 4.69
CA ILE A 37 -1.43 4.75 3.85
C ILE A 37 -1.49 3.87 2.61
N ALA A 38 -0.33 3.56 2.04
CA ALA A 38 -0.19 2.81 0.81
C ALA A 38 0.71 1.59 0.98
N ARG A 39 0.57 0.63 0.07
CA ARG A 39 1.40 -0.58 -0.01
C ARG A 39 1.68 -0.95 -1.45
N VAL A 40 2.74 -1.72 -1.66
CA VAL A 40 3.04 -2.34 -2.94
C VAL A 40 2.24 -3.62 -3.11
N PHE A 41 1.66 -3.79 -4.30
CA PHE A 41 1.10 -5.05 -4.77
C PHE A 41 2.20 -5.81 -5.53
N VAL A 42 2.34 -7.09 -5.22
CA VAL A 42 3.30 -7.95 -5.92
C VAL A 42 2.85 -8.20 -7.35
N HIS A 43 3.78 -8.18 -8.31
CA HIS A 43 3.48 -8.60 -9.67
C HIS A 43 3.15 -10.10 -9.64
N GLU A 44 1.88 -10.46 -9.83
CA GLU A 44 1.43 -11.85 -9.70
C GLU A 44 2.25 -12.80 -10.59
N THR A 45 2.54 -12.39 -11.83
CA THR A 45 3.36 -13.16 -12.78
C THR A 45 4.84 -13.36 -12.38
N ALA A 46 5.31 -12.69 -11.32
CA ALA A 46 6.67 -12.83 -10.79
C ALA A 46 6.81 -13.97 -9.78
N LEU A 47 5.70 -14.56 -9.34
CA LEU A 47 5.65 -15.59 -8.31
C LEU A 47 5.74 -16.98 -8.93
N ALA A 48 6.23 -17.96 -8.16
CA ALA A 48 6.28 -19.34 -8.64
C ALA A 48 4.86 -19.91 -8.75
N PRO A 49 4.60 -20.85 -9.68
CA PRO A 49 3.31 -21.53 -9.84
C PRO A 49 2.66 -21.99 -8.52
N ASP A 50 3.47 -22.51 -7.60
CA ASP A 50 3.00 -22.98 -6.29
C ASP A 50 2.65 -21.84 -5.33
N ASP A 51 3.38 -20.72 -5.38
CA ASP A 51 3.15 -19.54 -4.54
C ASP A 51 1.79 -18.88 -4.86
N HIS A 52 1.26 -19.07 -6.08
CA HIS A 52 -0.04 -18.51 -6.47
C HIS A 52 -1.21 -19.00 -5.60
N LYS A 53 -1.06 -20.16 -4.94
CA LYS A 53 -2.06 -20.69 -3.98
C LYS A 53 -2.03 -19.96 -2.64
N GLU A 54 -0.93 -19.26 -2.33
CA GLU A 54 -0.70 -18.59 -1.04
C GLU A 54 -0.91 -17.07 -1.08
N ILE A 55 -1.10 -16.48 -2.27
CA ILE A 55 -1.37 -15.04 -2.40
C ILE A 55 -2.83 -14.78 -2.01
N LEU A 56 -3.03 -13.98 -0.98
CA LEU A 56 -4.38 -13.56 -0.59
C LEU A 56 -4.92 -12.58 -1.63
N ASP A 57 -6.22 -12.59 -1.90
CA ASP A 57 -6.81 -11.74 -2.94
C ASP A 57 -6.54 -10.26 -2.72
N TYR A 58 -6.48 -9.82 -1.47
CA TYR A 58 -6.13 -8.43 -1.18
C TYR A 58 -4.69 -8.06 -1.57
N GLU A 59 -3.80 -9.01 -1.80
CA GLU A 59 -2.41 -8.76 -2.23
C GLU A 59 -2.29 -8.67 -3.76
N ARG A 60 -3.38 -8.95 -4.49
CA ARG A 60 -3.44 -9.06 -5.94
C ARG A 60 -4.04 -7.81 -6.55
N ALA A 61 -3.25 -7.09 -7.34
CA ALA A 61 -3.75 -5.94 -8.09
C ALA A 61 -4.89 -6.34 -9.05
N SER A 62 -4.86 -7.55 -9.64
CA SER A 62 -5.93 -8.02 -10.51
C SER A 62 -7.23 -8.32 -9.76
N ALA A 63 -7.17 -8.78 -8.50
CA ALA A 63 -8.34 -9.04 -7.69
C ALA A 63 -9.04 -7.73 -7.30
N VAL A 64 -8.28 -6.69 -6.92
CA VAL A 64 -8.82 -5.34 -6.67
C VAL A 64 -9.61 -4.84 -7.89
N ILE A 65 -9.08 -5.00 -9.10
CA ILE A 65 -9.76 -4.57 -10.33
C ILE A 65 -11.05 -5.37 -10.57
N LYS A 66 -11.07 -6.67 -10.24
CA LYS A 66 -12.24 -7.55 -10.42
C LYS A 66 -13.34 -7.31 -9.39
N ASP A 67 -12.97 -6.97 -8.16
CA ASP A 67 -13.90 -6.69 -7.05
C ASP A 67 -14.50 -5.29 -7.11
N ALA A 68 -13.86 -4.36 -7.81
CA ALA A 68 -14.27 -2.96 -7.86
C ALA A 68 -15.68 -2.76 -8.47
N SER A 69 -16.53 -2.00 -7.76
CA SER A 69 -17.88 -1.66 -8.24
C SER A 69 -17.89 -0.61 -9.36
N CYS A 70 -16.82 0.19 -9.45
CA CYS A 70 -16.61 1.19 -10.47
C CYS A 70 -15.10 1.32 -10.70
N ILE A 71 -14.68 1.49 -11.96
CA ILE A 71 -13.27 1.61 -12.34
C ILE A 71 -13.14 2.83 -13.25
N THR A 72 -12.13 3.66 -12.98
CA THR A 72 -11.73 4.70 -13.93
C THR A 72 -10.23 4.66 -14.17
N VAL A 73 -9.82 5.14 -15.35
CA VAL A 73 -8.43 5.49 -15.66
C VAL A 73 -8.31 7.00 -15.82
N GLY A 74 -7.31 7.57 -15.17
CA GLY A 74 -6.95 8.97 -15.28
C GLY A 74 -5.46 9.17 -15.50
N THR A 75 -5.08 10.43 -15.61
CA THR A 75 -3.69 10.85 -15.79
C THR A 75 -2.88 10.64 -14.52
N CYS A 76 -1.69 10.05 -14.66
CA CYS A 76 -0.70 9.89 -13.61
C CYS A 76 -0.27 11.28 -13.11
N TYR A 77 -0.78 11.67 -11.95
CA TYR A 77 -0.47 12.95 -11.32
C TYR A 77 1.04 13.22 -11.23
N CYS A 78 1.81 12.21 -10.80
CA CYS A 78 3.25 12.37 -10.59
C CYS A 78 3.99 12.66 -11.90
N ARG A 79 3.71 11.90 -12.97
CA ARG A 79 4.32 12.13 -14.28
C ARG A 79 3.87 13.45 -14.89
N HIS A 80 2.58 13.75 -14.84
CA HIS A 80 2.04 15.01 -15.35
C HIS A 80 2.65 16.21 -14.61
N LYS A 81 2.86 16.13 -13.29
CA LYS A 81 3.59 17.16 -12.54
C LYS A 81 5.03 17.31 -13.06
N MET A 82 5.73 16.19 -13.20
CA MET A 82 7.10 16.18 -13.68
C MET A 82 7.22 16.71 -15.11
N GLU A 83 6.20 16.57 -15.95
CA GLU A 83 6.16 17.11 -17.31
C GLU A 83 6.24 18.65 -17.30
N HIS A 84 5.41 19.29 -16.49
CA HIS A 84 5.37 20.76 -16.37
C HIS A 84 6.64 21.38 -15.76
N VAL A 85 7.50 20.57 -15.13
CA VAL A 85 8.82 20.98 -14.63
C VAL A 85 9.99 20.41 -15.44
N GLY A 86 9.72 19.81 -16.61
CA GLY A 86 10.76 19.32 -17.53
C GLY A 86 11.53 18.07 -17.05
N ARG A 87 10.92 17.24 -16.20
CA ARG A 87 11.54 16.05 -15.57
C ARG A 87 10.75 14.76 -15.75
N ALA A 88 9.70 14.76 -16.58
CA ALA A 88 8.92 13.54 -16.84
C ALA A 88 9.74 12.49 -17.59
N CYS A 89 9.42 11.22 -17.35
CA CYS A 89 9.86 10.12 -18.20
C CYS A 89 8.81 9.78 -19.26
N ASP A 90 9.21 8.96 -20.24
CA ASP A 90 8.37 8.58 -21.38
C ASP A 90 7.31 7.50 -21.07
N ASN A 91 7.13 7.14 -19.80
CA ASN A 91 6.10 6.17 -19.44
C ASN A 91 4.69 6.78 -19.65
N PRO A 92 3.70 5.97 -20.05
CA PRO A 92 2.35 6.44 -20.40
C PRO A 92 1.67 7.15 -19.23
N GLN A 93 1.00 8.28 -19.45
CA GLN A 93 0.34 8.99 -18.36
C GLN A 93 -1.07 8.44 -18.04
N ASP A 94 -1.74 7.78 -18.98
CA ASP A 94 -3.09 7.21 -18.86
C ASP A 94 -3.11 5.89 -18.07
N VAL A 95 -2.65 5.90 -16.82
CA VAL A 95 -2.47 4.68 -16.02
C VAL A 95 -2.91 4.78 -14.56
N CYS A 96 -3.42 5.93 -14.11
CA CYS A 96 -3.88 6.06 -12.73
C CYS A 96 -5.24 5.36 -12.61
N LEU A 97 -5.26 4.18 -11.98
CA LEU A 97 -6.49 3.44 -11.76
C LEU A 97 -7.10 3.89 -10.44
N THR A 98 -8.38 4.24 -10.48
CA THR A 98 -9.17 4.46 -9.26
C THR A 98 -10.42 3.59 -9.29
N PHE A 99 -10.93 3.29 -8.09
CA PHE A 99 -11.97 2.30 -7.88
C PHE A 99 -13.10 2.84 -6.99
N ASN A 100 -14.21 2.11 -6.98
CA ASN A 100 -15.31 2.27 -6.02
C ASN A 100 -15.84 3.73 -5.97
N SER A 101 -16.10 4.25 -4.77
CA SER A 101 -16.65 5.59 -4.59
C SER A 101 -15.71 6.69 -5.11
N CYS A 102 -14.39 6.48 -5.04
CA CYS A 102 -13.42 7.41 -5.61
C CYS A 102 -13.59 7.51 -7.14
N ALA A 103 -13.65 6.36 -7.82
CA ALA A 103 -13.88 6.30 -9.27
C ALA A 103 -15.21 6.93 -9.69
N GLU A 104 -16.30 6.67 -8.95
CA GLU A 104 -17.60 7.28 -9.23
C GLU A 104 -17.56 8.81 -9.13
N ASN A 105 -16.92 9.35 -8.10
CA ASN A 105 -16.81 10.79 -7.90
C ASN A 105 -15.93 11.45 -8.96
N LEU A 106 -14.81 10.83 -9.32
CA LEU A 106 -13.91 11.34 -10.34
C LEU A 106 -14.54 11.31 -11.74
N SER A 107 -15.24 10.23 -12.09
CA SER A 107 -15.94 10.14 -13.38
C SER A 107 -17.10 11.13 -13.48
N LYS A 108 -17.93 11.28 -12.44
CA LYS A 108 -19.02 12.28 -12.41
C LYS A 108 -18.54 13.72 -12.61
N ARG A 109 -17.30 14.03 -12.19
CA ARG A 109 -16.69 15.36 -12.33
C ARG A 109 -15.84 15.52 -13.60
N GLY A 110 -15.82 14.52 -14.49
CA GLY A 110 -15.05 14.53 -15.73
C GLY A 110 -13.53 14.49 -15.52
N VAL A 111 -13.05 14.04 -14.35
CA VAL A 111 -11.61 14.01 -14.01
C VAL A 111 -10.94 12.73 -14.48
N ALA A 112 -11.67 11.61 -14.49
CA ALA A 112 -11.16 10.32 -14.93
C ALA A 112 -12.20 9.59 -15.79
N LYS A 113 -11.74 8.82 -16.77
CA LYS A 113 -12.60 8.10 -17.71
C LYS A 113 -13.05 6.78 -17.10
N LYS A 114 -14.36 6.53 -17.04
CA LYS A 114 -14.90 5.21 -16.63
C LYS A 114 -14.52 4.15 -17.64
N ILE A 115 -14.09 2.99 -17.15
CA ILE A 115 -13.65 1.85 -17.96
C ILE A 115 -14.23 0.54 -17.41
N SER A 116 -14.23 -0.49 -18.25
CA SER A 116 -14.60 -1.85 -17.88
C SER A 116 -13.47 -2.58 -17.13
N THR A 117 -13.81 -3.67 -16.46
CA THR A 117 -12.83 -4.58 -15.82
C THR A 117 -11.78 -5.08 -16.80
N LYS A 118 -12.19 -5.42 -18.04
CA LYS A 118 -11.27 -5.89 -19.10
C LYS A 118 -10.26 -4.81 -19.47
N GLU A 119 -10.70 -3.57 -19.63
CA GLU A 119 -9.81 -2.43 -19.91
C GLU A 119 -8.90 -2.13 -18.72
N GLY A 120 -9.40 -2.23 -17.48
CA GLY A 120 -8.59 -2.05 -16.27
C GLY A 120 -7.46 -3.07 -16.17
N LEU A 121 -7.75 -4.35 -16.44
CA LEU A 121 -6.74 -5.41 -16.50
C LEU A 121 -5.74 -5.17 -17.63
N ALA A 122 -6.18 -4.68 -18.79
CA ALA A 122 -5.28 -4.33 -19.89
C ALA A 122 -4.32 -3.17 -19.52
N VAL A 123 -4.80 -2.17 -18.78
CA VAL A 123 -3.95 -1.09 -18.25
C VAL A 123 -2.92 -1.65 -17.26
N LEU A 124 -3.34 -2.53 -16.35
CA LEU A 124 -2.46 -3.20 -15.39
C LEU A 124 -1.36 -4.00 -16.12
N ASP A 125 -1.73 -4.86 -17.06
CA ASP A 125 -0.79 -5.69 -17.82
C ASP A 125 0.21 -4.84 -18.61
N ARG A 126 -0.25 -3.77 -19.26
CA ARG A 126 0.60 -2.79 -19.94
C ARG A 126 1.63 -2.21 -18.98
N CYS A 127 1.22 -1.81 -17.77
CA CYS A 127 2.10 -1.22 -16.77
C CYS A 127 3.13 -2.22 -16.22
N ILE A 128 2.72 -3.46 -15.96
CA ILE A 128 3.60 -4.55 -15.54
C ILE A 128 4.67 -4.83 -16.60
N ASN A 129 4.28 -4.84 -17.88
CA ASN A 129 5.20 -5.04 -19.02
C ASN A 129 6.22 -3.91 -19.18
N LEU A 130 5.88 -2.70 -18.75
CA LEU A 130 6.81 -1.56 -18.72
C LEU A 130 7.73 -1.57 -17.49
N GLY A 131 7.45 -2.42 -16.49
CA GLY A 131 8.18 -2.47 -15.22
C GLY A 131 7.75 -1.39 -14.23
N LEU A 132 6.50 -0.93 -14.31
CA LEU A 132 5.91 -0.03 -13.33
C LEU A 132 5.40 -0.82 -12.12
N VAL A 133 5.59 -0.28 -10.92
CA VAL A 133 5.17 -0.89 -9.66
C VAL A 133 3.74 -0.50 -9.35
N GLN A 134 2.91 -1.46 -8.96
CA GLN A 134 1.56 -1.19 -8.45
C GLN A 134 1.63 -0.78 -6.98
N ILE A 135 1.23 0.46 -6.69
CA ILE A 135 1.11 1.00 -5.34
C ILE A 135 -0.34 1.42 -5.13
N GLY A 136 -1.01 0.93 -4.09
CA GLY A 136 -2.41 1.26 -3.81
C GLY A 136 -2.69 1.37 -2.31
N ASP A 137 -3.96 1.53 -1.95
CA ASP A 137 -4.35 1.62 -0.54
C ASP A 137 -3.87 0.42 0.28
N ASN A 138 -3.37 0.70 1.48
CA ASN A 138 -3.03 -0.33 2.47
C ASN A 138 -4.29 -0.77 3.24
N ILE A 139 -5.25 -1.34 2.51
CA ILE A 139 -6.47 -1.93 3.07
C ILE A 139 -6.83 -3.21 2.32
N GLN A 140 -7.53 -4.13 2.99
CA GLN A 140 -7.91 -5.42 2.39
C GLN A 140 -9.12 -5.29 1.45
N SER A 141 -10.12 -4.50 1.83
CA SER A 141 -11.39 -4.36 1.12
C SER A 141 -11.69 -2.90 0.82
N GLY A 142 -12.25 -2.65 -0.37
CA GLY A 142 -12.63 -1.31 -0.81
C GLY A 142 -11.44 -0.42 -1.18
N VAL A 143 -10.35 -1.00 -1.70
CA VAL A 143 -9.20 -0.26 -2.27
C VAL A 143 -9.72 0.76 -3.29
N ASN A 144 -9.33 2.03 -3.17
CA ASN A 144 -9.83 3.13 -4.00
C ASN A 144 -8.87 3.54 -5.11
N PHE A 145 -7.61 3.11 -5.06
CA PHE A 145 -6.66 3.39 -6.14
C PHE A 145 -5.56 2.34 -6.26
N ILE A 146 -5.06 2.20 -7.49
CA ILE A 146 -3.77 1.58 -7.81
C ILE A 146 -3.03 2.54 -8.76
N CYS A 147 -1.91 3.07 -8.28
CA CYS A 147 -0.95 3.84 -9.04
C CYS A 147 0.06 2.91 -9.71
N ASN A 148 0.39 3.19 -10.96
CA ASN A 148 1.37 2.45 -11.75
C ASN A 148 2.68 3.27 -11.84
N CYS A 149 3.53 3.07 -10.84
CA CYS A 149 4.59 3.99 -10.47
C CYS A 149 5.93 3.67 -11.13
N CYS A 150 6.64 4.71 -11.55
CA CYS A 150 8.03 4.65 -12.00
C CYS A 150 8.95 5.21 -10.92
N GLY A 151 10.20 4.74 -10.86
CA GLY A 151 11.18 5.15 -9.84
C GLY A 151 11.72 6.58 -9.98
N CYS A 152 11.42 7.26 -11.10
CA CYS A 152 11.92 8.60 -11.41
C CYS A 152 10.89 9.72 -11.19
N CYS A 153 9.58 9.45 -11.32
CA CYS A 153 8.56 10.49 -11.15
C CYS A 153 7.69 10.30 -9.91
N CYS A 154 7.50 9.08 -9.41
CA CYS A 154 6.53 8.80 -8.35
C CYS A 154 6.92 9.48 -7.02
N GLU A 155 6.03 10.33 -6.47
CA GLU A 155 6.28 11.01 -5.19
C GLU A 155 6.61 10.04 -4.06
N ALA A 156 5.83 8.95 -3.94
CA ALA A 156 6.00 7.99 -2.86
C ALA A 156 7.34 7.27 -2.93
N ILE A 157 7.81 6.92 -4.14
CA ILE A 157 9.10 6.24 -4.33
C ILE A 157 10.25 7.23 -4.13
N LEU A 158 10.16 8.45 -4.67
CA LEU A 158 11.18 9.48 -4.47
C LEU A 158 11.32 9.84 -2.98
N ALA A 159 10.20 9.96 -2.28
CA ALA A 159 10.16 10.16 -0.84
C ALA A 159 10.81 9.02 -0.07
N ALA A 160 10.45 7.76 -0.40
CA ALA A 160 11.04 6.58 0.24
C ALA A 160 12.57 6.53 0.05
N LYS A 161 13.06 6.89 -1.14
CA LYS A 161 14.51 6.95 -1.42
C LYS A 161 15.22 8.02 -0.61
N ARG A 162 14.67 9.24 -0.60
CA ARG A 162 15.25 10.39 0.11
C ARG A 162 15.26 10.19 1.62
N LEU A 163 14.17 9.66 2.18
CA LEU A 163 13.97 9.54 3.63
C LEU A 163 14.32 8.15 4.19
N GLY A 164 14.67 7.20 3.33
CA GLY A 164 15.01 5.82 3.73
C GLY A 164 13.84 4.97 4.21
N ASN A 165 12.59 5.41 3.98
CA ASN A 165 11.40 4.75 4.53
C ASN A 165 10.77 3.72 3.57
N TYR A 166 11.51 2.64 3.33
CA TYR A 166 11.07 1.56 2.42
C TYR A 166 10.07 0.60 3.05
N GLU A 167 10.16 0.39 4.37
CA GLU A 167 9.34 -0.54 5.15
C GLU A 167 7.84 -0.26 5.03
N ASP A 168 7.46 1.00 4.80
CA ASP A 168 6.06 1.36 4.61
C ASP A 168 5.45 0.81 3.34
N PHE A 169 6.26 0.64 2.31
CA PHE A 169 5.82 0.18 1.01
C PHE A 169 5.91 -1.33 0.84
N ARG A 170 6.52 -2.07 1.78
CA ARG A 170 6.75 -3.50 1.59
C ARG A 170 5.45 -4.28 1.35
N SER A 171 5.55 -5.22 0.43
CA SER A 171 4.63 -6.35 0.32
C SER A 171 5.07 -7.49 1.26
N ASN A 172 4.30 -8.58 1.30
CA ASN A 172 4.68 -9.80 2.02
C ASN A 172 5.71 -10.65 1.26
N TYR A 173 6.43 -10.08 0.28
CA TYR A 173 7.45 -10.75 -0.49
C TYR A 173 8.78 -9.96 -0.46
N PHE A 174 9.86 -10.64 -0.81
CA PHE A 174 11.17 -10.04 -1.08
C PHE A 174 11.87 -10.79 -2.20
N ALA A 175 12.81 -10.13 -2.88
CA ALA A 175 13.59 -10.73 -3.95
C ALA A 175 14.85 -11.42 -3.41
N ILE A 176 15.17 -12.58 -3.97
CA ILE A 176 16.41 -13.33 -3.74
C ILE A 176 17.06 -13.64 -5.09
N ASN A 177 18.39 -13.66 -5.13
CA ASN A 177 19.15 -14.03 -6.33
C ASN A 177 19.76 -15.43 -6.15
N ASN A 178 19.56 -16.30 -7.14
CA ASN A 178 20.35 -17.53 -7.29
C ASN A 178 21.68 -17.17 -7.96
N GLU A 179 22.77 -17.31 -7.21
CA GLU A 179 24.11 -16.89 -7.65
C GLU A 179 24.63 -17.74 -8.82
N ASP A 180 24.34 -19.03 -8.84
CA ASP A 180 24.77 -19.96 -9.90
C ASP A 180 24.17 -19.65 -11.28
N GLN A 181 22.95 -19.09 -11.29
CA GLN A 181 22.25 -18.70 -12.52
C GLN A 181 22.50 -17.26 -12.93
N CYS A 182 23.07 -16.44 -12.05
CA CYS A 182 23.23 -15.02 -12.29
C CYS A 182 24.37 -14.76 -13.29
N SER A 183 24.06 -14.05 -14.39
CA SER A 183 25.08 -13.65 -15.36
C SER A 183 25.73 -12.29 -15.09
N GLY A 184 25.34 -11.60 -14.01
CA GLY A 184 25.90 -10.28 -13.67
C GLY A 184 25.53 -9.15 -14.64
N CYS A 185 24.52 -9.31 -15.49
CA CYS A 185 24.23 -8.34 -16.58
C CYS A 185 23.71 -6.97 -16.13
N GLY A 186 23.28 -6.82 -14.87
CA GLY A 186 22.85 -5.53 -14.30
C GLY A 186 21.47 -5.02 -14.75
N VAL A 187 20.70 -5.78 -15.54
CA VAL A 187 19.33 -5.36 -15.95
C VAL A 187 18.43 -5.11 -14.74
N CYS A 188 18.52 -5.97 -13.73
CA CYS A 188 17.76 -5.83 -12.48
C CYS A 188 18.10 -4.55 -11.70
N VAL A 189 19.37 -4.13 -11.71
CA VAL A 189 19.82 -2.87 -11.09
C VAL A 189 19.14 -1.69 -11.76
N LYS A 190 19.18 -1.62 -13.10
CA LYS A 190 18.55 -0.53 -13.87
C LYS A 190 17.03 -0.50 -13.73
N ARG A 191 16.40 -1.66 -13.58
CA ARG A 191 14.94 -1.80 -13.53
C ARG A 191 14.36 -1.64 -12.12
N CYS A 192 15.16 -1.72 -11.06
CA CYS A 192 14.66 -1.65 -9.69
C CYS A 192 14.19 -0.23 -9.34
N PRO A 193 12.87 0.02 -9.16
CA PRO A 193 12.39 1.38 -8.97
C PRO A 193 12.77 1.97 -7.61
N PHE A 194 13.11 1.12 -6.64
CA PHE A 194 13.54 1.47 -5.29
C PHE A 194 15.06 1.39 -5.09
N GLU A 195 15.84 1.11 -6.14
CA GLU A 195 17.32 1.04 -6.06
C GLU A 195 17.84 0.06 -5.00
N ALA A 196 17.10 -1.04 -4.83
CA ALA A 196 17.38 -2.09 -3.84
C ALA A 196 18.36 -3.17 -4.34
N ILE A 197 18.97 -3.01 -5.52
CA ILE A 197 19.83 -4.03 -6.12
C ILE A 197 21.13 -3.39 -6.61
N THR A 198 22.26 -4.00 -6.27
CA THR A 198 23.60 -3.62 -6.73
C THR A 198 24.28 -4.81 -7.43
N LEU A 199 25.36 -4.54 -8.18
CA LEU A 199 26.26 -5.60 -8.64
C LEU A 199 27.47 -5.66 -7.71
N VAL A 200 27.73 -6.85 -7.19
CA VAL A 200 28.92 -7.14 -6.38
C VAL A 200 29.75 -8.22 -7.05
N GLU A 201 31.04 -8.22 -6.77
CA GLU A 201 31.94 -9.27 -7.22
C GLU A 201 32.11 -10.30 -6.11
N LYS A 202 31.80 -11.57 -6.39
CA LYS A 202 32.14 -12.69 -5.52
C LYS A 202 32.80 -13.77 -6.36
N GLU A 203 33.91 -14.32 -5.87
CA GLU A 203 34.64 -15.41 -6.53
C GLU A 203 34.97 -15.11 -8.01
N GLY A 204 35.34 -13.86 -8.31
CA GLY A 204 35.68 -13.40 -9.67
C GLY A 204 34.48 -13.27 -10.62
N LYS A 205 33.24 -13.37 -10.13
CA LYS A 205 32.01 -13.20 -10.92
C LYS A 205 31.20 -12.03 -10.38
N LYS A 206 30.71 -11.18 -11.29
CA LYS A 206 29.72 -10.15 -10.96
C LYS A 206 28.34 -10.78 -10.78
N MET A 207 27.66 -10.43 -9.70
CA MET A 207 26.33 -10.94 -9.38
C MET A 207 25.45 -9.86 -8.76
N ALA A 208 24.14 -10.02 -8.94
CA ALA A 208 23.16 -9.13 -8.32
C ALA A 208 23.04 -9.43 -6.82
N GLN A 209 23.19 -8.40 -5.99
CA GLN A 209 22.89 -8.47 -4.56
C GLN A 209 21.66 -7.62 -4.26
N VAL A 210 20.71 -8.18 -3.51
CA VAL A 210 19.48 -7.49 -3.11
C VAL A 210 19.66 -6.97 -1.68
N ASP A 211 19.47 -5.66 -1.50
CA ASP A 211 19.37 -5.02 -0.20
C ASP A 211 17.95 -5.19 0.36
N LEU A 212 17.80 -6.07 1.35
CA LEU A 212 16.50 -6.38 1.95
C LEU A 212 15.90 -5.22 2.74
N SER A 213 16.70 -4.25 3.17
CA SER A 213 16.21 -3.04 3.84
C SER A 213 15.49 -2.09 2.88
N LYS A 214 15.80 -2.17 1.58
CA LYS A 214 15.18 -1.36 0.51
C LYS A 214 14.16 -2.14 -0.32
N CYS A 215 14.24 -3.47 -0.31
CA CYS A 215 13.41 -4.33 -1.14
C CYS A 215 11.96 -4.37 -0.65
N VAL A 216 11.06 -3.77 -1.43
CA VAL A 216 9.61 -3.78 -1.16
C VAL A 216 8.87 -5.00 -1.71
N GLY A 217 9.57 -5.90 -2.42
CA GLY A 217 8.97 -7.14 -2.96
C GLY A 217 8.05 -6.97 -4.17
N CYS A 218 8.20 -5.90 -4.98
CA CYS A 218 7.31 -5.64 -6.12
C CYS A 218 7.38 -6.68 -7.26
N GLY A 219 8.48 -7.41 -7.41
CA GLY A 219 8.65 -8.42 -8.48
C GLY A 219 9.05 -7.86 -9.86
N VAL A 220 9.31 -6.56 -10.01
CA VAL A 220 9.79 -5.98 -11.29
C VAL A 220 11.08 -6.66 -11.76
N CYS A 221 12.04 -6.87 -10.86
CA CYS A 221 13.36 -7.39 -11.21
C CYS A 221 13.34 -8.84 -11.71
N THR A 222 12.44 -9.68 -11.19
CA THR A 222 12.34 -11.08 -11.60
C THR A 222 11.83 -11.19 -13.03
N ARG A 223 10.86 -10.34 -13.41
CA ARG A 223 10.27 -10.30 -14.76
C ARG A 223 11.31 -10.03 -15.86
N PHE A 224 12.24 -9.11 -15.61
CA PHE A 224 13.25 -8.72 -16.60
C PHE A 224 14.55 -9.52 -16.49
N CYS A 225 14.64 -10.50 -15.58
CA CYS A 225 15.82 -11.35 -15.48
C CYS A 225 15.79 -12.43 -16.57
N GLY A 226 16.53 -12.23 -17.66
CA GLY A 226 16.61 -13.21 -18.76
C GLY A 226 17.14 -14.59 -18.34
N LYS A 227 17.91 -14.67 -17.25
CA LYS A 227 18.40 -15.93 -16.65
C LYS A 227 17.47 -16.52 -15.60
N LYS A 228 16.40 -15.82 -15.22
CA LYS A 228 15.47 -16.20 -14.15
C LYS A 228 16.18 -16.49 -12.81
N SER A 229 17.33 -15.83 -12.57
CA SER A 229 18.11 -16.00 -11.33
C SER A 229 17.42 -15.34 -10.14
N LEU A 230 16.66 -14.26 -10.37
CA LEU A 230 15.91 -13.56 -9.34
C LEU A 230 14.53 -14.22 -9.14
N LYS A 231 14.21 -14.53 -7.89
CA LYS A 231 12.93 -15.08 -7.46
C LYS A 231 12.35 -14.26 -6.31
N LEU A 232 11.04 -14.35 -6.12
CA LEU A 232 10.40 -13.82 -4.91
C LEU A 232 10.26 -14.93 -3.88
N LYS A 233 10.43 -14.57 -2.60
CA LYS A 233 10.15 -15.43 -1.45
C LYS A 233 9.15 -14.71 -0.54
N ARG A 234 8.19 -15.45 0.02
CA ARG A 234 7.24 -14.93 1.00
C ARG A 234 7.96 -14.63 2.33
N ARG A 235 7.59 -13.53 2.97
CA ARG A 235 8.09 -13.12 4.28
C ARG A 235 7.41 -13.94 5.37
N GLU A 236 8.16 -14.26 6.42
CA GLU A 236 7.60 -14.88 7.63
C GLU A 236 6.89 -13.83 8.50
N ASP A 237 7.41 -12.61 8.51
CA ASP A 237 6.87 -11.46 9.24
C ASP A 237 5.82 -10.70 8.41
N LEU A 238 4.59 -11.21 8.34
CA LEU A 238 3.54 -10.55 7.56
C LEU A 238 3.17 -9.17 8.11
N LYS A 239 3.02 -8.19 7.22
CA LYS A 239 2.60 -6.84 7.61
C LYS A 239 1.10 -6.82 7.89
N TYR A 240 0.68 -6.21 8.99
CA TYR A 240 -0.72 -5.97 9.26
C TYR A 240 -1.31 -4.99 8.23
N VAL A 241 -2.38 -5.42 7.56
CA VAL A 241 -3.15 -4.64 6.60
C VAL A 241 -4.56 -4.46 7.18
N PRO A 242 -4.99 -3.23 7.50
CA PRO A 242 -6.35 -2.95 7.94
C PRO A 242 -7.40 -3.49 6.98
N PHE A 243 -8.55 -3.95 7.48
CA PHE A 243 -9.61 -4.50 6.64
C PHE A 243 -10.18 -3.46 5.67
N ASN A 244 -10.39 -2.22 6.12
CA ASN A 244 -10.90 -1.13 5.28
C ASN A 244 -10.37 0.24 5.72
N THR A 245 -10.77 1.30 5.00
CA THR A 245 -10.32 2.68 5.27
C THR A 245 -10.69 3.16 6.66
N VAL A 246 -11.86 2.79 7.18
CA VAL A 246 -12.31 3.20 8.53
C VAL A 246 -11.38 2.61 9.58
N GLU A 247 -11.07 1.32 9.47
CA GLU A 247 -10.12 0.68 10.39
C GLU A 247 -8.74 1.34 10.34
N ARG A 248 -8.21 1.58 9.14
CA ARG A 248 -6.90 2.25 8.99
C ARG A 248 -6.87 3.61 9.69
N VAL A 249 -7.89 4.43 9.47
CA VAL A 249 -7.98 5.78 10.09
C VAL A 249 -8.14 5.70 11.59
N VAL A 250 -8.97 4.78 12.11
CA VAL A 250 -9.16 4.60 13.56
C VAL A 250 -7.87 4.14 14.23
N VAL A 251 -7.17 3.16 13.66
CA VAL A 251 -5.90 2.66 14.21
C VAL A 251 -4.85 3.78 14.20
N ALA A 252 -4.75 4.55 13.11
CA ALA A 252 -3.84 5.68 13.05
C ALA A 252 -4.16 6.76 14.09
N ALA A 253 -5.44 7.09 14.27
CA ALA A 253 -5.85 8.05 15.28
C ALA A 253 -5.54 7.58 16.71
N ILE A 254 -5.70 6.28 17.00
CA ILE A 254 -5.29 5.69 18.28
C ILE A 254 -3.77 5.82 18.46
N ASP A 255 -2.98 5.50 17.44
CA ASP A 255 -1.52 5.46 17.55
C ASP A 255 -0.90 6.85 17.70
N GLU A 256 -1.51 7.87 17.10
CA GLU A 256 -1.11 9.27 17.23
C GLU A 256 -1.66 9.97 18.49
N GLY A 257 -2.53 9.30 19.27
CA GLY A 257 -3.17 9.93 20.42
C GLY A 257 -4.23 10.98 20.06
N LYS A 258 -4.79 10.89 18.85
CA LYS A 258 -5.73 11.87 18.28
C LYS A 258 -7.15 11.33 18.12
N LEU A 259 -7.48 10.19 18.72
CA LEU A 259 -8.79 9.55 18.55
C LEU A 259 -9.95 10.49 18.92
N GLN A 260 -9.79 11.26 20.00
CA GLN A 260 -10.78 12.23 20.48
C GLN A 260 -11.05 13.33 19.45
N ASN A 261 -10.05 13.81 18.72
CA ASN A 261 -10.20 14.87 17.71
C ASN A 261 -11.13 14.39 16.58
N TYR A 262 -11.00 13.14 16.16
CA TYR A 262 -11.89 12.58 15.14
C TYR A 262 -13.35 12.49 15.62
N ILE A 263 -13.57 12.23 16.91
CA ILE A 263 -14.93 12.15 17.49
C ILE A 263 -15.55 13.52 17.70
N PHE A 264 -14.80 14.45 18.30
CA PHE A 264 -15.37 15.67 18.84
C PHE A 264 -15.24 16.88 17.90
N ASP A 265 -14.16 16.97 17.10
CA ASP A 265 -13.92 18.16 16.27
C ASP A 265 -14.81 18.21 15.02
N ASN A 266 -15.40 17.07 14.63
CA ASN A 266 -16.22 16.93 13.43
C ASN A 266 -17.65 16.43 13.75
N SER A 267 -18.22 16.85 14.89
CA SER A 267 -19.55 16.43 15.38
C SER A 267 -20.67 16.51 14.32
N ALA A 268 -20.60 17.44 13.38
CA ALA A 268 -21.55 17.60 12.27
C ALA A 268 -21.56 16.44 11.25
N LEU A 269 -20.51 15.61 11.19
CA LEU A 269 -20.42 14.45 10.27
C LEU A 269 -20.96 13.15 10.90
N TRP A 270 -21.38 13.17 12.17
CA TRP A 270 -21.76 11.98 12.91
C TRP A 270 -23.19 11.55 12.64
N THR A 271 -23.35 10.64 11.68
CA THR A 271 -24.57 9.83 11.58
C THR A 271 -24.46 8.60 12.49
N HIS A 272 -25.59 8.08 12.99
CA HIS A 272 -25.61 6.83 13.77
C HIS A 272 -24.91 5.66 13.04
N ARG A 273 -24.96 5.66 11.70
CA ARG A 273 -24.28 4.68 10.85
C ARG A 273 -22.75 4.80 10.93
N TYR A 274 -22.24 6.02 10.89
CA TYR A 274 -20.81 6.29 11.00
C TYR A 274 -20.30 5.95 12.39
N LEU A 275 -21.01 6.39 13.43
CA LEU A 275 -20.70 6.06 14.83
C LEU A 275 -20.64 4.55 15.03
N ARG A 276 -21.64 3.80 14.55
CA ARG A 276 -21.65 2.34 14.65
C ARG A 276 -20.44 1.69 13.98
N LYS A 277 -20.05 2.13 12.78
CA LYS A 277 -18.87 1.59 12.08
C LYS A 277 -17.58 1.90 12.85
N PHE A 278 -17.43 3.13 13.29
CA PHE A 278 -16.28 3.61 14.04
C PHE A 278 -16.12 2.84 15.37
N LEU A 279 -17.20 2.67 16.12
CA LEU A 279 -17.20 1.88 17.37
C LEU A 279 -17.01 0.40 17.12
N GLY A 280 -17.62 -0.13 16.07
CA GLY A 280 -17.44 -1.52 15.66
C GLY A 280 -15.96 -1.85 15.42
N VAL A 281 -15.22 -0.95 14.78
CA VAL A 281 -13.77 -1.08 14.63
C VAL A 281 -13.08 -1.12 15.99
N ILE A 282 -13.31 -0.14 16.87
CA ILE A 282 -12.63 -0.09 18.18
C ILE A 282 -12.82 -1.42 18.93
N PHE A 283 -14.03 -1.96 18.94
CA PHE A 283 -14.33 -3.21 19.65
C PHE A 283 -13.79 -4.47 18.96
N SER A 284 -13.45 -4.42 17.67
CA SER A 284 -12.79 -5.54 16.98
C SER A 284 -11.27 -5.50 17.08
N LEU A 285 -10.67 -4.41 17.57
CA LEU A 285 -9.21 -4.29 17.72
C LEU A 285 -8.67 -5.17 18.86
N PRO A 286 -7.37 -5.50 18.88
CA PRO A 286 -6.74 -6.22 19.98
C PRO A 286 -6.91 -5.49 21.34
N PRO A 287 -6.95 -6.23 22.47
CA PRO A 287 -7.06 -5.68 23.83
C PRO A 287 -6.20 -4.46 24.14
N ALA A 288 -4.94 -4.47 23.69
CA ALA A 288 -4.01 -3.36 23.91
C ALA A 288 -4.49 -2.06 23.23
N LYS A 289 -4.96 -2.15 21.98
CA LYS A 289 -5.50 -1.00 21.23
C LYS A 289 -6.83 -0.52 21.82
N GLN A 290 -7.69 -1.44 22.26
CA GLN A 290 -8.92 -1.08 22.97
C GLN A 290 -8.64 -0.29 24.25
N ALA A 291 -7.64 -0.69 25.02
CA ALA A 291 -7.22 0.01 26.23
C ALA A 291 -6.70 1.42 25.93
N LEU A 292 -5.88 1.58 24.88
CA LEU A 292 -5.42 2.90 24.42
C LEU A 292 -6.58 3.80 23.99
N ALA A 293 -7.51 3.27 23.18
CA ALA A 293 -8.70 3.99 22.76
C ALA A 293 -9.55 4.45 23.96
N SER A 294 -9.77 3.57 24.95
CA SER A 294 -10.51 3.91 26.17
C SER A 294 -9.84 5.01 26.99
N ARG A 295 -8.51 4.98 27.11
CA ARG A 295 -7.74 6.05 27.78
C ARG A 295 -7.88 7.40 27.08
N GLN A 296 -7.85 7.42 25.75
CA GLN A 296 -7.99 8.66 24.96
C GLN A 296 -9.40 9.24 25.02
N LEU A 297 -10.43 8.38 24.96
CA LEU A 297 -11.82 8.82 25.00
C LEU A 297 -12.31 9.22 26.40
N GLN A 298 -11.61 8.80 27.45
CA GLN A 298 -11.94 9.06 28.86
C GLN A 298 -13.42 8.78 29.22
N SER A 299 -14.07 7.88 28.48
CA SER A 299 -15.51 7.66 28.59
C SER A 299 -15.83 6.48 29.48
N ARG A 300 -16.69 6.72 30.47
CA ARG A 300 -17.18 5.69 31.40
C ARG A 300 -17.90 4.54 30.68
N PHE A 301 -18.56 4.84 29.56
CA PHE A 301 -19.22 3.84 28.70
C PHE A 301 -18.20 2.90 28.06
N PHE A 302 -17.11 3.43 27.48
CA PHE A 302 -16.04 2.62 26.89
C PHE A 302 -15.32 1.78 27.94
N ALA A 303 -15.03 2.37 29.10
CA ALA A 303 -14.40 1.65 30.20
C ALA A 303 -15.26 0.45 30.67
N ALA A 304 -16.59 0.60 30.73
CA ALA A 304 -17.50 -0.47 31.10
C ALA A 304 -17.59 -1.59 30.04
N ILE A 305 -17.67 -1.22 28.76
CA ILE A 305 -17.75 -2.20 27.66
C ILE A 305 -16.44 -2.97 27.50
N ASN A 306 -15.29 -2.30 27.54
CA ASN A 306 -14.00 -2.98 27.44
C ASN A 306 -13.80 -3.97 28.59
N LYS A 307 -14.22 -3.64 29.82
CA LYS A 307 -14.17 -4.60 30.94
C LYS A 307 -14.99 -5.87 30.67
N LYS A 308 -16.15 -5.73 30.03
CA LYS A 308 -17.01 -6.87 29.66
C LYS A 308 -16.40 -7.68 28.51
N ALA A 309 -15.98 -7.04 27.43
CA ALA A 309 -15.35 -7.69 26.27
C ALA A 309 -14.05 -8.42 26.66
N MET A 310 -13.23 -7.80 27.52
CA MET A 310 -12.02 -8.43 28.06
C MET A 310 -12.35 -9.64 28.92
N LYS A 311 -13.37 -9.55 29.80
CA LYS A 311 -13.81 -10.68 30.63
C LYS A 311 -14.30 -11.86 29.78
N GLU A 312 -15.04 -11.59 28.70
CA GLU A 312 -15.51 -12.60 27.76
C GLU A 312 -14.35 -13.23 26.96
N ALA A 313 -13.39 -12.43 26.48
CA ALA A 313 -12.20 -12.93 25.78
C ALA A 313 -11.31 -13.80 26.68
N TYR A 314 -11.08 -13.38 27.93
CA TYR A 314 -10.33 -14.19 28.91
C TYR A 314 -11.05 -15.49 29.25
N SER A 315 -12.38 -15.44 29.43
CA SER A 315 -13.18 -16.66 29.69
C SER A 315 -13.09 -17.64 28.52
N LYS A 316 -13.10 -17.15 27.29
CA LYS A 316 -13.00 -17.98 26.09
C LYS A 316 -11.60 -18.60 25.92
N LEU A 317 -10.54 -17.81 26.13
CA LEU A 317 -9.15 -18.32 26.14
C LEU A 317 -8.93 -19.40 27.19
N TYR A 318 -9.54 -19.24 28.38
CA TYR A 318 -9.45 -20.23 29.44
C TYR A 318 -10.16 -21.54 29.08
N GLN A 319 -11.38 -21.45 28.52
CA GLN A 319 -12.15 -22.59 28.05
C GLN A 319 -11.50 -23.32 26.86
N ASP A 320 -10.91 -22.57 25.92
CA ASP A 320 -10.19 -23.14 24.78
C ASP A 320 -8.87 -23.80 25.23
N GLY A 321 -8.21 -23.24 26.26
CA GLY A 321 -7.05 -23.83 26.91
C GLY A 321 -7.37 -25.14 27.64
N GLU A 322 -8.48 -25.20 28.37
CA GLU A 322 -8.95 -26.44 29.02
C GLU A 322 -9.24 -27.54 27.99
N LYS A 323 -9.88 -27.22 26.87
CA LYS A 323 -10.13 -28.18 25.78
C LYS A 323 -8.85 -28.74 25.16
N LEU A 324 -7.84 -27.90 24.94
CA LEU A 324 -6.54 -28.34 24.42
C LEU A 324 -5.77 -29.24 25.40
N VAL A 325 -6.00 -29.10 26.70
CA VAL A 325 -5.44 -29.98 27.74
C VAL A 325 -6.23 -31.30 27.80
N GLU A 326 -7.55 -31.27 27.67
CA GLU A 326 -8.39 -32.48 27.62
C GLU A 326 -8.16 -33.32 26.36
N GLU A 327 -7.94 -32.69 25.20
CA GLU A 327 -7.61 -33.38 23.94
C GLU A 327 -6.21 -33.99 23.93
N LYS A 328 -5.27 -33.46 24.73
CA LYS A 328 -3.93 -34.05 24.92
C LYS A 328 -3.90 -35.21 25.92
N ASN A 329 -4.94 -35.34 26.75
CA ASN A 329 -5.06 -36.37 27.78
C ASN A 329 -5.97 -37.55 27.37
N LYS A 330 -6.39 -37.60 26.10
CA LYS A 330 -7.10 -38.73 25.46
C LYS A 330 -6.20 -39.37 24.41
#